data_AF-A0A523F6X9-F1
#
_entry.id   AF-A0A523F6X9-F1
#
_cell.length_a   1.000
_cell.length_b   1.000
_cell.length_c   1.000
_cell.angle_alpha   90.00
_cell.angle_beta   90.00
_cell.angle_gamma   90.00
#
_symmetry.space_group_name_H-M   'P 1'
#
loop_
_entity.id
_entity.type
_entity.pdbx_description
1 polymer ?
#
loop_
_entity_poly.entity_id
_entity_poly.type
_entity_poly.pdbx_seq_one_letter_code
_entity_poly.pdbx_strand_id
1 'polypeptide(L)'
;MFHKHHVRFSAGLNHLRFFNGNLNKAERILPCKISCSLCGALLADEGRNMWLAFPSLFEFGTPPKVPEAFKPTCHIFYAARVFDMDDGLPKWSGHSENSHRLG
;
A
#
# COMPACT_ATOMS: atom_id res chain seq x y z
N MET A 1 5.83 3.01 -4.87
CA MET A 1 4.73 4.01 -4.99
C MET A 1 4.59 4.39 -6.45
N PHE A 2 3.37 4.51 -6.96
CA PHE A 2 3.13 4.91 -8.35
C PHE A 2 2.60 6.35 -8.42
N HIS A 3 2.95 7.09 -9.47
CA HIS A 3 2.26 8.33 -9.79
C HIS A 3 0.83 8.03 -10.22
N LYS A 4 -0.14 8.80 -9.71
CA LYS A 4 -1.56 8.52 -9.92
C LYS A 4 -1.96 8.46 -11.40
N HIS A 5 -1.40 9.34 -12.22
CA HIS A 5 -1.71 9.38 -13.66
C HIS A 5 -1.13 8.19 -14.45
N HIS A 6 -0.25 7.37 -13.84
CA HIS A 6 0.26 6.13 -14.44
C HIS A 6 -0.62 4.91 -14.12
N VAL A 7 -1.66 5.05 -13.29
CA VAL A 7 -2.50 3.94 -12.84
C VAL A 7 -3.95 4.17 -13.26
N ARG A 8 -4.59 3.13 -13.80
CA ARG A 8 -6.01 3.16 -14.18
C ARG A 8 -6.64 1.79 -13.93
N PHE A 9 -7.84 1.77 -13.37
CA PHE A 9 -8.68 0.56 -13.36
C PHE A 9 -9.18 0.26 -14.77
N SER A 10 -8.91 -0.94 -15.27
CA SER A 10 -9.44 -1.43 -16.55
C SER A 10 -10.84 -2.05 -16.41
N ALA A 11 -11.19 -2.55 -15.23
CA ALA A 11 -12.46 -3.19 -14.93
C ALA A 11 -12.80 -3.08 -13.43
N GLY A 12 -14.03 -3.44 -13.07
CA GLY A 12 -14.44 -3.59 -11.66
C GLY A 12 -14.70 -2.29 -10.89
N LEU A 13 -14.79 -1.13 -11.57
CA LEU A 13 -15.04 0.18 -10.96
C LEU A 13 -16.31 0.21 -10.08
N ASN A 14 -17.36 -0.50 -10.50
CA ASN A 14 -18.63 -0.60 -9.76
C ASN A 14 -18.54 -1.48 -8.50
N HIS A 15 -17.41 -2.17 -8.31
CA HIS A 15 -17.14 -3.05 -7.19
C HIS A 15 -16.04 -2.49 -6.28
N LEU A 16 -15.84 -1.17 -6.28
CA LEU A 16 -14.89 -0.51 -5.38
C LEU A 16 -15.63 0.05 -4.16
N ARG A 17 -15.03 -0.15 -2.98
CA ARG A 17 -15.35 0.60 -1.76
C ARG A 17 -14.25 1.60 -1.50
N PHE A 18 -14.64 2.78 -1.07
CA PHE A 18 -13.74 3.85 -0.67
C PHE A 18 -13.95 4.17 0.80
N PHE A 19 -12.86 4.41 1.52
CA PHE A 19 -12.93 4.79 2.92
C PHE A 19 -11.88 5.84 3.26
N ASN A 20 -12.33 7.01 3.73
CA ASN A 20 -11.44 8.05 4.25
C ASN A 20 -11.21 7.81 5.74
N GLY A 21 -9.97 7.44 6.10
CA GLY A 21 -9.61 7.14 7.49
C GLY A 21 -9.57 8.37 8.41
N ASN A 22 -9.37 9.57 7.87
CA ASN A 22 -9.30 10.80 8.68
C ASN A 22 -10.69 11.27 9.12
N LEU A 23 -11.68 11.15 8.23
CA LEU A 23 -13.07 11.54 8.47
C LEU A 23 -13.94 10.38 8.93
N ASN A 24 -13.41 9.15 8.91
CA ASN A 24 -14.15 7.93 9.21
C ASN A 24 -15.41 7.77 8.33
N LYS A 25 -15.28 8.02 7.01
CA LYS A 25 -16.40 8.01 6.05
C LYS A 25 -16.19 7.02 4.92
N ALA A 26 -17.25 6.28 4.57
CA ALA A 26 -17.31 5.38 3.42
C ALA A 26 -17.55 6.13 2.10
N GLU A 27 -16.71 7.12 1.81
CA GLU A 27 -16.81 8.00 0.64
C GLU A 27 -15.42 8.15 -0.01
N ARG A 28 -15.39 8.46 -1.30
CA ARG A 28 -14.14 8.73 -2.03
C ARG A 28 -13.65 10.16 -1.78
N ILE A 29 -13.15 10.40 -0.57
CA ILE A 29 -12.50 11.65 -0.17
C ILE A 29 -11.01 11.39 -0.01
N LEU A 30 -10.15 12.08 -0.75
CA LEU A 30 -8.70 11.80 -0.76
C LEU A 30 -7.97 12.40 0.47
N PRO A 31 -6.96 11.70 1.03
CA PRO A 31 -6.57 10.33 0.71
C PRO A 31 -7.58 9.30 1.23
N CYS A 32 -7.78 8.20 0.51
CA CYS A 32 -8.70 7.14 0.91
C CYS A 32 -8.13 5.74 0.66
N LYS A 33 -8.63 4.76 1.42
CA LYS A 33 -8.40 3.34 1.21
C LYS A 33 -9.38 2.82 0.18
N ILE A 34 -8.92 1.91 -0.67
CA ILE A 34 -9.72 1.26 -1.71
C ILE A 34 -9.71 -0.23 -1.45
N SER A 35 -10.89 -0.84 -1.47
CA SER A 35 -11.06 -2.29 -1.37
C SER A 35 -12.13 -2.81 -2.34
N CYS A 36 -12.10 -4.11 -2.62
CA CYS A 36 -13.14 -4.78 -3.39
C CYS A 36 -14.43 -4.90 -2.56
N SER A 37 -15.56 -4.50 -3.11
CA SER A 37 -16.86 -4.59 -2.46
C SER A 37 -17.39 -6.03 -2.38
N LEU A 38 -16.91 -6.92 -3.24
CA LEU A 38 -17.36 -8.32 -3.29
C LEU A 38 -16.61 -9.21 -2.31
N CYS A 39 -15.28 -9.17 -2.32
CA CYS A 39 -14.44 -10.05 -1.48
C CYS A 39 -13.73 -9.35 -0.32
N GLY A 40 -13.77 -8.01 -0.25
CA GLY A 40 -13.10 -7.25 0.81
C GLY A 40 -11.59 -7.07 0.62
N ALA A 41 -10.98 -7.63 -0.42
CA ALA A 41 -9.54 -7.49 -0.69
C ALA A 41 -9.12 -6.02 -0.74
N LEU A 42 -8.05 -5.68 -0.03
CA LEU A 42 -7.46 -4.33 -0.04
C LEU A 42 -6.73 -4.10 -1.37
N LEU A 43 -7.04 -2.99 -2.03
CA LEU A 43 -6.53 -2.67 -3.37
C LEU A 43 -5.40 -1.64 -3.36
N ALA A 44 -5.63 -0.52 -2.69
CA ALA A 44 -4.64 0.52 -2.54
C ALA A 44 -5.02 1.55 -1.48
N ASP A 45 -4.06 2.40 -1.13
CA ASP A 45 -4.34 3.74 -0.64
C ASP A 45 -4.18 4.76 -1.81
N GLU A 46 -5.27 5.46 -2.13
CA GLU A 46 -5.31 6.50 -3.15
C GLU A 46 -5.04 7.87 -2.53
N GLY A 47 -3.92 8.47 -2.92
CA GLY A 47 -3.56 9.84 -2.56
C GLY A 47 -4.04 10.87 -3.59
N ARG A 48 -3.64 12.13 -3.35
CA ARG A 48 -3.89 13.24 -4.30
C ARG A 48 -3.13 13.05 -5.61
N ASN A 49 -1.84 12.70 -5.51
CA ASN A 49 -0.93 12.56 -6.67
C ASN A 49 -0.27 11.17 -6.78
N MET A 50 -0.56 10.27 -5.83
CA MET A 50 0.08 8.97 -5.73
C MET A 50 -0.92 7.83 -5.56
N TRP A 51 -0.45 6.62 -5.87
CA TRP A 51 -1.14 5.36 -5.68
C TRP A 51 -0.22 4.38 -4.95
N LEU A 52 -0.65 3.92 -3.77
CA LEU A 52 0.04 2.89 -2.99
C LEU A 52 -0.73 1.58 -3.11
N ALA A 53 -0.39 0.76 -4.12
CA ALA A 53 -1.02 -0.54 -4.33
C ALA A 53 -0.54 -1.57 -3.29
N PHE A 54 -1.42 -2.49 -2.90
CA PHE A 54 -1.03 -3.63 -2.07
C PHE A 54 -0.24 -4.67 -2.91
N PRO A 55 0.95 -5.13 -2.45
CA PRO A 55 1.81 -6.02 -3.24
C PRO A 55 1.18 -7.34 -3.64
N SER A 56 0.24 -7.87 -2.86
CA SER A 56 -0.43 -9.15 -3.10
C SER A 56 -1.29 -9.18 -4.37
N LEU A 57 -1.48 -8.04 -5.03
CA LEU A 57 -2.30 -7.91 -6.25
C LEU A 57 -1.50 -7.97 -7.54
N PHE A 58 -0.17 -7.95 -7.45
CA PHE A 58 0.68 -8.02 -8.64
C PHE A 58 0.90 -9.46 -9.05
N GLU A 59 0.52 -9.77 -10.30
CA GLU A 59 0.82 -11.04 -10.95
C GLU A 59 2.21 -10.95 -11.59
N PHE A 60 3.14 -11.81 -11.16
CA PHE A 60 4.52 -11.85 -11.65
C PHE A 60 4.82 -13.10 -12.50
N GLY A 61 3.77 -13.71 -13.06
CA GLY A 61 3.88 -14.84 -13.97
C GLY A 61 4.03 -16.18 -13.26
N THR A 62 4.30 -17.23 -14.02
CA THR A 62 4.44 -18.60 -13.51
C THR A 62 5.73 -19.24 -14.05
N PRO A 63 6.72 -19.58 -13.19
CA PRO A 63 6.74 -19.35 -11.75
C PRO A 63 6.85 -17.85 -11.40
N PRO A 64 6.28 -17.41 -10.26
CA PRO A 64 6.27 -15.99 -9.90
C PRO A 64 7.69 -15.49 -9.59
N LYS A 65 8.09 -14.40 -10.25
CA LYS A 65 9.38 -13.73 -10.00
C LYS A 65 9.18 -12.25 -9.75
N VAL A 66 9.25 -11.85 -8.48
CA VAL A 66 9.14 -10.44 -8.07
C VAL A 66 10.33 -9.65 -8.62
N PRO A 67 10.11 -8.58 -9.42
CA PRO A 67 11.20 -7.73 -9.90
C PRO A 67 11.91 -7.03 -8.75
N GLU A 68 13.21 -6.76 -8.88
CA GLU A 68 13.98 -6.04 -7.84
C GLU A 68 13.35 -4.70 -7.46
N ALA A 69 12.81 -3.97 -8.44
CA ALA A 69 12.15 -2.68 -8.22
C ALA A 69 10.86 -2.77 -7.36
N PHE A 70 10.33 -3.98 -7.15
CA PHE A 70 9.16 -4.23 -6.29
C PHE A 70 9.53 -4.73 -4.89
N LYS A 71 10.80 -5.04 -4.63
CA LYS A 71 11.22 -5.48 -3.30
C LYS A 71 11.18 -4.32 -2.30
N PRO A 72 10.85 -4.60 -1.03
CA PRO A 72 10.91 -3.59 0.01
C PRO A 72 12.34 -3.11 0.22
N THR A 73 12.50 -1.84 0.54
CA THR A 73 13.80 -1.22 0.83
C THR A 73 13.97 -0.87 2.31
N CYS A 74 12.87 -0.82 3.06
CA CYS A 74 12.86 -0.57 4.51
C CYS A 74 11.49 -0.94 5.11
N HIS A 75 11.42 -0.91 6.44
CA HIS A 75 10.19 -0.97 7.23
C HIS A 75 9.87 0.41 7.80
N ILE A 76 8.64 0.87 7.61
CA ILE A 76 8.12 2.11 8.20
C ILE A 76 7.06 1.78 9.26
N PHE A 77 6.84 2.69 10.22
CA PHE A 77 5.94 2.49 11.36
C PHE A 77 6.29 1.24 12.20
N TYR A 78 7.57 0.86 12.21
CA TYR A 78 8.06 -0.37 12.83
C TYR A 78 8.02 -0.33 14.37
N ALA A 79 7.80 0.83 14.98
CA ALA A 79 7.54 0.93 16.41
C ALA A 79 6.22 0.27 16.82
N ALA A 80 5.25 0.14 15.91
CA ALA A 80 3.95 -0.49 16.13
C ALA A 80 3.89 -1.96 15.64
N ARG A 81 5.05 -2.58 15.42
CA ARG A 81 5.12 -3.98 14.97
C ARG A 81 4.60 -4.92 16.03
N VAL A 82 4.04 -6.05 15.58
CA VAL A 82 3.61 -7.15 16.45
C VAL A 82 4.63 -8.30 16.52
N PHE A 83 5.63 -8.29 15.63
CA PHE A 83 6.75 -9.23 15.63
C PHE A 83 7.97 -8.59 14.96
N ASP A 84 9.15 -9.17 15.19
CA ASP A 84 10.40 -8.72 14.57
C ASP A 84 10.65 -9.39 13.21
N MET A 85 10.98 -8.58 12.22
CA MET A 85 11.41 -8.97 10.87
C MET A 85 12.92 -8.93 10.77
N ASP A 86 13.57 -10.10 10.69
CA ASP A 86 15.02 -10.22 10.53
C ASP A 86 15.41 -10.42 9.05
N ASP A 87 15.29 -9.35 8.27
CA ASP A 87 15.56 -9.33 6.83
C ASP A 87 16.72 -8.40 6.43
N GLY A 88 17.44 -7.87 7.41
CA GLY A 88 18.54 -6.92 7.19
C GLY A 88 18.13 -5.55 6.61
N LEU A 89 16.84 -5.29 6.40
CA LEU A 89 16.38 -4.00 5.88
C LEU A 89 16.28 -2.95 7.00
N PRO A 90 16.58 -1.66 6.70
CA PRO A 90 16.40 -0.56 7.64
C PRO A 90 14.99 -0.50 8.21
N LYS A 91 14.87 -0.20 9.50
CA LYS A 91 13.63 -0.16 10.27
C LYS A 91 13.45 1.23 10.87
N TRP A 92 12.31 1.85 10.61
CA TRP A 92 12.00 3.21 11.04
C TRP A 92 10.80 3.20 11.98
N SER A 93 10.86 3.97 13.08
CA SER A 93 9.77 4.03 14.06
C SER A 93 8.48 4.59 13.47
N GLY A 94 8.58 5.50 12.50
CA GLY A 94 7.49 6.09 11.72
C GLY A 94 7.84 6.09 10.24
N HIS A 95 7.63 7.23 9.56
CA HIS A 95 8.00 7.39 8.16
C HIS A 95 9.52 7.33 7.98
N SER A 96 9.99 6.73 6.87
CA SER A 96 11.41 6.66 6.53
C SER A 96 12.03 8.06 6.47
N GLU A 97 13.29 8.18 6.93
CA GLU A 97 14.12 9.40 6.93
C GLU A 97 13.61 10.57 7.77
N ASN A 98 12.37 10.51 8.27
CA ASN A 98 11.73 11.52 9.11
C ASN A 98 11.47 11.04 10.54
N SER A 99 11.96 9.86 10.90
CA SER A 99 11.74 9.24 12.22
C SER A 99 12.99 8.54 12.74
N HIS A 100 12.94 8.03 13.97
CA HIS A 100 14.07 7.34 14.59
C HIS A 100 14.32 5.98 13.91
N ARG A 101 15.56 5.69 13.55
CA ARG A 101 15.97 4.39 13.00
C ARG A 101 16.16 3.35 14.10
N LEU A 102 15.44 2.24 14.02
CA LEU A 102 15.40 1.17 15.03
C LEU A 102 16.34 -0.02 14.70
N GLY A 103 16.78 -0.12 13.45
CA GLY A 103 17.64 -1.18 12.90
C GLY A 103 17.96 -0.88 11.44
#